data_AF-A0A7V8Y4I7-F1
#
_entry.id   AF-A0A7V8Y4I7-F1
#
_cell.length_a   1.000
_cell.length_b   1.000
_cell.length_c   1.000
_cell.angle_alpha   90.00
_cell.angle_beta   90.00
_cell.angle_gamma   90.00
#
_symmetry.space_group_name_H-M   'P 1'
#
loop_
_entity.id
_entity.type
_entity.pdbx_description
1 polymer ?
#
loop_
_entity_poly.entity_id
_entity_poly.type
_entity_poly.pdbx_seq_one_letter_code
_entity_poly.pdbx_strand_id
1 'polypeptide(L)'
;AALRATGITVLGLDAGGPSLLDADLPDRLALVLGNETEGLSALVRAELDGTVAIPLHGGVESLNVASAAAVASYELLRRRTAAGG
;
A
#
# COMPACT_ATOMS: atom_id res chain seq x y z
N ALA A 1 8.88 3.89 -13.33
CA ALA A 1 8.86 4.84 -14.47
C ALA A 1 7.54 4.85 -15.25
N ALA A 2 7.11 3.74 -15.89
CA ALA A 2 5.94 3.75 -16.79
C ALA A 2 4.61 4.12 -16.10
N LEU A 3 4.34 3.60 -14.90
CA LEU A 3 3.11 3.93 -14.15
C LEU A 3 3.04 5.43 -13.78
N ARG A 4 4.13 5.97 -13.22
CA ARG A 4 4.26 7.39 -12.86
C ARG A 4 3.99 8.31 -14.06
N ALA A 5 4.53 7.98 -15.23
CA ALA A 5 4.32 8.74 -16.47
C ALA A 5 2.85 8.84 -16.90
N THR A 6 1.97 7.98 -16.37
CA THR A 6 0.53 8.00 -16.66
C THR A 6 -0.32 8.67 -15.57
N GLY A 7 0.32 9.35 -14.60
CA GLY A 7 -0.36 9.97 -13.47
C GLY A 7 -0.84 8.99 -12.40
N ILE A 8 -0.22 7.80 -12.33
CA ILE A 8 -0.47 6.83 -11.25
C ILE A 8 0.59 7.04 -10.17
N THR A 9 0.16 7.28 -8.95
CA THR A 9 1.06 7.26 -7.78
C THR A 9 1.36 5.82 -7.41
N VAL A 10 2.61 5.53 -7.06
CA VAL A 10 3.08 4.18 -6.73
C VAL A 10 3.51 4.16 -5.27
N LEU A 11 2.74 3.48 -4.42
CA LEU A 11 3.04 3.36 -2.99
C LEU A 11 3.41 1.93 -2.63
N GLY A 12 4.33 1.76 -1.70
CA GLY A 12 4.65 0.46 -1.11
C GLY A 12 3.75 0.14 0.07
N LEU A 13 3.32 -1.12 0.19
CA LEU A 13 2.70 -1.62 1.42
C LEU A 13 3.78 -2.18 2.34
N ASP A 14 4.04 -1.48 3.44
CA ASP A 14 5.12 -1.77 4.37
C ASP A 14 4.73 -1.37 5.80
N ALA A 15 5.04 -2.22 6.79
CA ALA A 15 4.60 -2.04 8.18
C ALA A 15 5.10 -0.73 8.84
N GLY A 16 6.17 -0.11 8.32
CA GLY A 16 6.71 1.15 8.85
C GLY A 16 6.07 2.44 8.29
N GLY A 17 5.12 2.32 7.34
CA GLY A 17 4.46 3.47 6.72
C GLY A 17 3.31 4.07 7.54
N PRO A 18 2.78 5.24 7.13
CA PRO A 18 1.51 5.77 7.62
C PRO A 18 0.36 4.78 7.45
N SER A 19 -0.61 4.81 8.37
CA SER A 19 -1.81 3.97 8.32
C SER A 19 -2.53 4.12 6.98
N LEU A 20 -2.74 3.00 6.29
CA LEU A 20 -3.54 2.92 5.06
C LEU A 20 -4.98 3.37 5.32
N LEU A 21 -5.47 3.27 6.56
CA LEU A 21 -6.82 3.65 6.95
C LEU A 21 -7.00 5.16 7.11
N ASP A 22 -5.90 5.89 7.37
CA ASP A 22 -5.93 7.32 7.68
C ASP A 22 -5.13 8.16 6.66
N ALA A 23 -4.32 7.51 5.83
CA ALA A 23 -3.53 8.18 4.80
C ALA A 23 -4.44 8.86 3.78
N ASP A 24 -4.02 10.05 3.34
CA ASP A 24 -4.56 10.69 2.15
C ASP A 24 -4.04 9.95 0.92
N LEU A 25 -4.96 9.31 0.17
CA LEU A 25 -4.62 8.44 -0.94
C LEU A 25 -5.09 9.05 -2.26
N PRO A 26 -4.26 9.05 -3.30
CA PRO A 26 -4.64 9.57 -4.61
C PRO A 26 -5.65 8.62 -5.29
N ASP A 27 -6.53 9.19 -6.12
CA ASP A 27 -7.55 8.43 -6.87
C ASP A 27 -6.95 7.31 -7.73
N ARG A 28 -5.80 7.60 -8.35
CA ARG A 28 -5.05 6.69 -9.22
C ARG A 28 -3.77 6.24 -8.52
N LEU A 29 -3.85 5.05 -7.94
CA LEU A 29 -2.81 4.44 -7.13
C LEU A 29 -2.49 3.03 -7.62
N ALA A 30 -1.21 2.68 -7.62
CA ALA A 30 -0.71 1.31 -7.66
C ALA A 30 -0.02 0.97 -6.33
N LEU A 31 -0.43 -0.12 -5.70
CA LEU A 31 0.23 -0.66 -4.50
C LEU A 31 1.28 -1.69 -4.91
N VAL A 32 2.50 -1.52 -4.38
CA VAL A 32 3.60 -2.46 -4.52
C VAL A 32 3.75 -3.23 -3.21
N LEU A 33 3.70 -4.55 -3.29
CA LEU A 33 3.87 -5.43 -2.14
C LEU A 33 5.25 -6.05 -2.17
N GLY A 34 5.85 -6.15 -0.99
CA GLY A 34 7.12 -6.82 -0.78
C GLY A 34 7.01 -8.34 -0.82
N ASN A 35 8.17 -9.00 -0.83
CA ASN A 35 8.26 -10.43 -0.56
C ASN A 35 7.88 -10.72 0.90
N GLU A 36 7.36 -11.92 1.20
CA GLU A 36 7.01 -12.33 2.57
C GLU A 36 8.17 -12.27 3.55
N THR A 37 9.38 -12.60 3.10
CA THR A 37 10.58 -12.67 3.97
C THR A 37 11.31 -11.33 4.05
N GLU A 38 11.58 -10.72 2.90
CA GLU A 38 12.47 -9.55 2.78
C GLU A 38 11.70 -8.22 2.65
N GLY A 39 10.37 -8.28 2.52
CA GLY A 39 9.55 -7.11 2.25
C GLY A 39 9.94 -6.43 0.93
N LEU A 40 9.90 -5.09 0.91
CA LEU A 40 10.33 -4.28 -0.22
C LEU A 40 11.85 -4.11 -0.21
N SER A 41 12.51 -4.53 -1.29
CA SER A 41 13.95 -4.32 -1.45
C SER A 41 14.30 -2.82 -1.51
N ALA A 42 15.52 -2.45 -1.10
CA ALA A 42 15.95 -1.05 -1.09
C ALA A 42 15.83 -0.37 -2.47
N LEU A 43 16.08 -1.14 -3.52
CA LEU A 43 16.00 -0.77 -4.93
C LEU A 43 14.57 -0.37 -5.28
N VAL A 44 13.60 -1.21 -4.87
CA VAL A 44 12.18 -0.95 -5.09
C VAL A 44 11.75 0.25 -4.27
N ARG A 45 12.14 0.34 -2.99
CA ARG A 45 11.78 1.48 -2.12
C ARG A 45 12.20 2.83 -2.70
N ALA A 46 13.37 2.91 -3.31
CA ALA A 46 13.86 4.13 -3.96
C ALA A 46 12.99 4.57 -5.16
N GLU A 47 12.26 3.64 -5.77
CA GLU A 47 11.38 3.87 -6.91
C GLU A 47 9.92 4.13 -6.51
N LEU A 48 9.58 4.15 -5.22
CA LEU A 48 8.23 4.42 -4.73
C LEU A 48 8.04 5.91 -4.43
N ASP A 49 6.80 6.39 -4.55
CA ASP A 49 6.42 7.75 -4.16
C ASP A 49 6.25 7.87 -2.64
N GLY A 50 6.16 6.72 -1.96
CA GLY A 50 6.06 6.61 -0.51
C GLY A 50 5.66 5.20 -0.10
N THR A 51 5.37 5.03 1.18
CA THR A 51 4.83 3.79 1.74
C THR A 51 3.58 4.06 2.55
N VAL A 52 2.78 3.02 2.76
CA VAL A 52 1.63 2.96 3.66
C VAL A 52 1.62 1.60 4.36
N ALA A 53 0.98 1.51 5.52
CA ALA A 53 0.94 0.30 6.35
C ALA A 53 -0.50 -0.11 6.67
N ILE A 54 -0.78 -1.41 6.73
CA ILE A 54 -1.98 -1.87 7.43
C ILE A 54 -1.70 -1.79 8.94
N PRO A 55 -2.51 -1.08 9.74
CA PRO A 55 -2.32 -1.06 11.18
C PRO A 55 -2.46 -2.45 11.79
N LEU A 56 -1.42 -2.91 12.46
CA LEU A 56 -1.41 -4.19 13.19
C LEU A 56 -1.36 -3.93 14.70
N HIS A 57 -2.07 -4.76 15.46
CA HIS A 57 -2.18 -4.65 16.91
C HIS A 57 -1.81 -6.00 17.56
N GLY A 58 -1.49 -5.99 18.85
CA GLY A 58 -1.26 -7.22 19.61
C GLY A 58 0.10 -7.88 19.38
N GLY A 59 1.11 -7.13 18.97
CA GLY A 59 2.48 -7.63 18.77
C GLY A 59 2.70 -8.38 17.46
N VAL A 60 1.74 -8.35 16.54
CA VAL A 60 1.90 -8.88 15.19
C VAL A 60 2.70 -7.88 14.35
N GLU A 61 3.85 -8.30 13.84
CA GLU A 61 4.75 -7.43 13.06
C GLU A 61 4.41 -7.40 11.57
N SER A 62 3.79 -8.46 11.04
CA SER A 62 3.42 -8.55 9.62
C SER A 62 2.21 -9.46 9.37
N LEU A 63 1.62 -9.29 8.19
CA LEU A 63 0.63 -10.22 7.63
C LEU A 63 1.29 -11.00 6.49
N ASN A 64 0.74 -12.18 6.21
CA ASN A 64 0.97 -12.85 4.94
C ASN A 64 0.67 -11.89 3.77
N VAL A 65 1.51 -11.93 2.73
CA VAL A 65 1.45 -10.97 1.61
C VAL A 65 0.09 -10.98 0.90
N ALA A 66 -0.52 -12.16 0.72
CA ALA A 66 -1.82 -12.27 0.09
C ALA A 66 -2.94 -11.69 0.97
N SER A 67 -2.86 -11.89 2.28
CA SER A 67 -3.78 -11.28 3.25
C SER A 67 -3.65 -9.76 3.26
N ALA A 68 -2.43 -9.24 3.25
CA ALA A 68 -2.16 -7.81 3.15
C ALA A 68 -2.71 -7.23 1.84
N ALA A 69 -2.51 -7.92 0.70
CA ALA A 69 -3.07 -7.52 -0.59
C ALA A 69 -4.60 -7.48 -0.58
N ALA A 70 -5.25 -8.49 -0.01
CA ALA A 70 -6.70 -8.57 0.07
C ALA A 70 -7.29 -7.42 0.90
N VAL A 71 -6.75 -7.20 2.10
CA VAL A 71 -7.18 -6.12 3.01
C VAL A 71 -6.99 -4.75 2.35
N ALA A 72 -5.80 -4.49 1.80
CA ALA A 72 -5.50 -3.21 1.17
C ALA A 72 -6.40 -2.95 -0.05
N SER A 73 -6.59 -3.97 -0.90
CA SER A 73 -7.46 -3.86 -2.08
C SER A 73 -8.92 -3.58 -1.69
N TYR A 74 -9.41 -4.24 -0.64
CA TYR A 74 -10.76 -4.02 -0.16
C TYR A 74 -10.96 -2.61 0.41
N GLU A 75 -9.99 -2.10 1.18
CA GLU A 75 -10.04 -0.72 1.68
C GLU A 75 -10.05 0.31 0.54
N LEU A 76 -9.22 0.12 -0.49
CA LEU A 76 -9.23 0.99 -1.67
C LEU A 76 -10.58 0.96 -2.39
N LEU A 77 -11.21 -0.21 -2.50
CA LEU A 77 -12.56 -0.33 -3.06
C LEU A 77 -13.59 0.40 -2.20
N ARG A 78 -13.55 0.20 -0.88
CA ARG A 78 -14.47 0.86 0.08
C ARG A 78 -14.41 2.38 -0.05
N ARG A 79 -13.22 2.96 -0.15
CA ARG A 79 -13.02 4.41 -0.34
C ARG A 79 -13.59 4.90 -1.66
N ARG A 80 -13.33 4.17 -2.76
CA ARG A 80 -13.88 4.50 -4.09
C ARG A 80 -15.40 4.51 -4.09
N THR A 81 -16.02 3.54 -3.43
CA THR A 81 -17.49 3.48 -3.33
C THR A 81 -18.04 4.61 -2.45
N ALA A 82 -17.35 4.99 -1.38
CA ALA A 82 -17.78 6.10 -0.51
C ALA A 82 -17.64 7.48 -1.17
N ALA A 83 -16.63 7.67 -2.03
CA ALA A 83 -16.42 8.91 -2.79
C ALA A 83 -17.31 9.01 -4.05
N GLY A 84 -17.88 7.89 -4.51
CA GLY A 84 -18.73 7.80 -5.70
C GLY A 84 -20.23 7.73 -5.44
N GLY A 85 -20.70 8.27 -4.30
CA GLY A 85 -22.12 8.42 -3.95
C GLY A 85 -22.59 9.86 -4.02
#